data_AF-A0A848SZA3-F1
#
_entry.id   AF-A0A848SZA3-F1
#
_cell.length_a   1.000
_cell.length_b   1.000
_cell.length_c   1.000
_cell.angle_alpha   90.00
_cell.angle_beta   90.00
_cell.angle_gamma   90.00
#
_symmetry.space_group_name_H-M   'P 1'
#
loop_
_entity.id
_entity.type
_entity.pdbx_description
1 polymer ?
#
loop_
_entity_poly.entity_id
_entity_poly.type
_entity_poly.pdbx_seq_one_letter_code
_entity_poly.pdbx_strand_id
1 'polypeptide(L)' 'MKKILVILTGVISFLYLINPTAGVFEIIPDVIPVVGNLDEATATTLLLASLSYFGIDLTNIFKKKNKETDKNKSVE' A
#
# COMPACT_ATOMS: atom_id res chain seq x y z
N MET A 1 0.96 16.98 17.13
CA MET A 1 2.29 16.54 16.65
C MET A 1 2.22 15.24 15.85
N LYS A 2 1.77 14.11 16.42
CA LYS A 2 1.76 12.80 15.72
C LYS A 2 1.02 12.80 14.38
N LYS A 3 -0.15 13.44 14.30
CA LYS A 3 -0.93 13.53 13.05
C LYS A 3 -0.19 14.24 11.91
N ILE A 4 0.54 15.32 12.21
CA ILE A 4 1.25 16.08 11.17
C ILE A 4 2.36 15.23 10.55
N LEU A 5 3.06 14.44 11.37
CA LEU A 5 4.09 13.52 10.91
C LEU A 5 3.51 12.47 9.98
N VAL A 6 2.36 11.87 10.34
CA VAL A 6 1.71 10.86 9.50
C VAL A 6 1.25 11.44 8.16
N ILE A 7 0.70 12.66 8.14
CA ILE A 7 0.34 13.36 6.89
C ILE A 7 1.58 13.57 6.04
N LEU A 8 2.66 14.09 6.64
CA LEU A 8 3.89 14.40 5.94
C LEU A 8 4.54 13.15 5.34
N THR A 9 4.55 12.06 6.12
CA THR A 9 4.98 10.74 5.68
C THR A 9 4.14 10.20 4.52
N GLY A 10 2.82 10.34 4.58
CA GLY A 10 1.93 9.93 3.48
C GLY A 10 2.17 10.74 2.20
N VAL A 11 2.31 12.06 2.32
CA VAL A 11 2.59 12.95 1.18
C VAL A 11 3.94 12.62 0.53
N ILE A 12 4.99 12.43 1.32
CA ILE A 12 6.31 12.06 0.81
C ILE A 12 6.25 10.71 0.08
N SER A 13 5.61 9.71 0.70
CA SER A 13 5.48 8.38 0.10
C SER A 13 4.72 8.42 -1.23
N PHE A 14 3.65 9.22 -1.30
CA PHE A 14 2.88 9.42 -2.52
C PHE A 14 3.70 10.11 -3.63
N LEU A 15 4.43 11.17 -3.30
CA LEU A 15 5.29 11.88 -4.26
C LEU A 15 6.44 10.99 -4.77
N TYR A 16 7.00 10.16 -3.89
CA TYR A 16 8.04 9.20 -4.25
C TYR A 16 7.50 8.14 -5.23
N LEU A 17 6.32 7.58 -4.98
CA LEU A 17 5.70 6.56 -5.85
C LEU A 17 5.23 7.10 -7.21
N ILE A 18 4.96 8.40 -7.33
CA ILE A 18 4.71 9.02 -8.64
C ILE A 18 5.94 8.90 -9.55
N ASN A 19 7.13 8.72 -8.97
CA ASN A 19 8.40 8.52 -9.67
C ASN A 19 8.59 9.51 -10.84
N PRO A 20 8.57 10.83 -10.59
CA PRO A 20 8.68 11.84 -11.65
C PRO A 20 10.02 11.77 -12.42
N THR A 21 11.01 11.08 -11.84
CA THR A 21 12.35 10.87 -12.39
C THR A 21 12.49 9.57 -13.18
N ALA A 22 11.46 8.72 -13.27
CA ALA A 22 11.42 7.48 -14.06
C ALA A 22 12.68 6.60 -13.96
N GLY A 23 13.23 6.44 -12.74
CA GLY A 23 14.43 5.62 -12.50
C GLY A 23 15.76 6.19 -13.02
N VAL A 24 15.79 7.44 -13.49
CA VAL A 24 17.01 8.08 -14.06
C VAL A 24 18.12 8.35 -13.01
N PHE A 25 17.80 8.25 -11.72
CA PHE A 25 18.72 8.52 -10.59
C PHE A 25 18.90 7.32 -9.63
N GLU A 26 18.71 6.09 -10.10
CA GLU A 26 18.91 4.90 -9.26
C GLU A 26 20.41 4.66 -9.01
N ILE A 27 20.82 4.81 -7.75
CA ILE A 27 22.20 4.57 -7.27
C ILE A 27 22.50 3.06 -7.14
N ILE A 28 21.45 2.23 -7.09
CA ILE A 28 21.54 0.78 -6.96
C ILE A 28 21.14 0.15 -8.30
N PRO A 29 21.96 -0.74 -8.89
CA PRO A 29 21.67 -1.34 -10.17
C PRO A 29 20.48 -2.32 -10.05
N ASP A 30 19.39 -1.95 -10.70
CA ASP A 30 18.06 -2.60 -10.67
C ASP A 30 18.02 -3.89 -11.54
N VAL A 31 18.94 -4.82 -11.28
CA VAL A 31 19.14 -6.06 -12.08
C VAL A 31 18.79 -7.35 -11.34
N ILE A 32 18.39 -7.27 -10.06
CA ILE A 32 18.04 -8.46 -9.28
C ILE A 32 16.51 -8.59 -9.24
N PRO A 33 15.92 -9.50 -10.03
CA PRO A 33 14.49 -9.77 -9.91
C PRO A 33 14.16 -10.14 -8.46
N VAL A 34 13.07 -9.58 -7.91
CA VAL A 34 12.59 -9.67 -6.51
C VAL A 34 13.13 -8.59 -5.55
N VAL A 35 14.32 -8.02 -5.77
CA VAL A 35 14.91 -6.99 -4.88
C VAL A 35 14.93 -5.59 -5.51
N GLY A 36 14.95 -5.51 -6.84
CA GLY A 36 14.78 -4.24 -7.53
C GLY A 36 13.39 -3.69 -7.27
N ASN A 37 13.31 -2.48 -6.73
CA ASN A 37 12.12 -1.75 -6.26
C ASN A 37 11.65 -1.98 -4.81
N LEU A 38 12.54 -2.37 -3.89
CA LEU A 38 12.19 -2.55 -2.47
C LEU A 38 11.81 -1.23 -1.77
N ASP A 39 12.38 -0.13 -2.21
CA ASP A 39 12.09 1.21 -1.75
C ASP A 39 10.70 1.69 -2.20
N GLU A 40 10.23 1.34 -3.39
CA GLU A 40 8.83 1.56 -3.84
C GLU A 40 7.86 0.69 -3.05
N ALA A 41 8.21 -0.57 -2.76
CA ALA A 41 7.39 -1.41 -1.89
C ALA A 41 7.29 -0.80 -0.48
N THR A 42 8.40 -0.27 0.04
CA THR A 42 8.43 0.43 1.32
C THR A 42 7.59 1.70 1.28
N ALA A 43 7.72 2.53 0.25
CA ALA A 43 6.90 3.74 0.08
C ALA A 43 5.40 3.39 -0.04
N THR A 44 5.06 2.30 -0.74
CA THR A 44 3.68 1.82 -0.87
C THR A 44 3.10 1.41 0.48
N THR A 45 3.83 0.58 1.25
CA THR A 45 3.37 0.16 2.58
C THR A 45 3.24 1.33 3.54
N LEU A 46 4.15 2.30 3.48
CA LEU A 46 4.13 3.49 4.31
C LEU A 46 2.98 4.42 3.96
N LEU A 47 2.69 4.59 2.66
CA LEU A 47 1.52 5.31 2.19
C LEU A 47 0.22 4.65 2.69
N LEU A 48 0.07 3.33 2.51
CA LEU A 48 -1.10 2.59 2.98
C LEU A 48 -1.27 2.68 4.50
N ALA A 49 -0.18 2.56 5.27
CA ALA A 49 -0.20 2.72 6.73
C ALA A 49 -0.62 4.15 7.14
N SER A 50 -0.13 5.16 6.43
CA SER A 50 -0.51 6.56 6.69
C SER A 50 -1.99 6.83 6.41
N LEU A 51 -2.56 6.22 5.37
CA LEU A 51 -3.98 6.33 5.03
C LEU A 51 -4.85 5.55 6.03
N SER A 52 -4.43 4.36 6.42
CA SER A 52 -5.09 3.54 7.45
C SER A 52 -5.15 4.26 8.80
N TYR A 53 -4.12 5.04 9.16
CA TYR A 53 -4.12 5.89 10.36
C TYR A 53 -5.26 6.92 10.37
N PHE A 54 -5.73 7.37 9.20
CA PHE A 54 -6.91 8.25 9.06
C PHE A 54 -8.23 7.50 8.86
N GLY A 55 -8.21 6.17 8.93
CA GLY A 55 -9.38 5.30 8.71
C GLY A 55 -9.66 4.99 7.24
N ILE A 56 -8.74 5.35 6.33
CA ILE A 56 -8.85 5.05 4.90
C ILE A 56 -8.05 3.77 4.63
N ASP A 57 -8.72 2.63 4.69
CA ASP A 57 -8.10 1.33 4.43
C ASP A 57 -8.37 0.87 3.00
N LEU A 58 -7.45 1.20 2.09
CA LEU A 58 -7.54 0.81 0.68
C LEU A 58 -7.40 -0.71 0.47
N THR A 59 -6.85 -1.44 1.43
CA THR A 59 -6.70 -2.90 1.32
C THR A 59 -8.04 -3.62 1.37
N ASN A 60 -9.07 -3.00 1.97
CA ASN A 60 -10.43 -3.55 2.02
C ASN A 60 -11.08 -3.68 0.64
N ILE A 61 -10.64 -2.94 -0.38
CA ILE A 61 -11.12 -3.09 -1.76
C ILE A 61 -10.72 -4.46 -2.32
N PHE A 62 -9.56 -4.97 -1.92
CA PHE A 62 -9.04 -6.28 -2.33
C PHE A 62 -9.57 -7.43 -1.47
N LYS A 63 -10.28 -7.13 -0.37
CA LYS A 63 -10.87 -8.14 0.52
C LYS A 63 -12.07 -8.79 -0.17
N LYS A 64 -11.82 -9.90 -0.87
CA LYS A 64 -12.85 -10.79 -1.42
C LYS A 64 -13.84 -11.15 -0.30
N LYS A 65 -15.08 -10.66 -0.39
CA LYS A 65 -16.18 -11.14 0.44
C LYS A 65 -16.42 -12.62 0.08
N ASN A 66 -15.86 -13.55 0.85
CA ASN A 66 -16.38 -14.91 0.84
C ASN A 66 -17.81 -14.82 1.37
N LYS A 67 -18.79 -14.89 0.47
CA LYS A 67 -20.18 -15.14 0.82
C LYS A 67 -20.23 -16.55 1.39
N GLU A 68 -20.23 -16.63 2.71
CA GLU A 68 -20.55 -17.85 3.42
C GLU A 68 -21.91 -18.36 2.97
N THR A 69 -21.93 -19.66 2.71
CA THR A 69 -23.00 -20.39 2.05
C THR A 69 -24.07 -20.72 3.09
N ASP A 70 -24.95 -19.76 3.39
CA ASP A 70 -26.19 -20.00 4.14
C ASP A 70 -27.25 -20.65 3.25
N LYS A 71 -27.07 -21.93 2.91
CA LYS A 71 -28.05 -22.69 2.12
C LYS A 71 -28.46 -24.05 2.66
N ASN A 72 -28.10 -24.44 3.88
CA ASN A 72 -28.45 -25.79 4.37
C ASN A 72 -28.92 -25.85 5.82
N LYS A 73 -29.98 -25.09 6.15
CA LYS A 73 -30.64 -25.18 7.47
C LYS A 73 -32.17 -25.11 7.45
N SER A 74 -32.81 -25.43 6.32
CA SER A 74 -34.28 -25.34 6.22
C SER A 74 -34.97 -26.58 5.67
N VAL A 75 -34.27 -27.71 5.55
CA VAL A 75 -34.91 -28.99 5.20
C VAL A 75 -34.26 -30.11 6.01
N GLU A 76 -34.62 -30.20 7.29
CA GLU A 76 -34.72 -31.48 8.02
C GLU A 76 -35.74 -31.33 9.15
#